data_AF-A0A6J7ZQP5-F1
#
_entry.id   AF-A0A6J7ZQP5-F1
#
_cell.length_a   1.000
_cell.length_b   1.000
_cell.length_c   1.000
_cell.angle_alpha   90.00
_cell.angle_beta   90.00
_cell.angle_gamma   90.00
#
_symmetry.space_group_name_H-M   'P 1'
#
loop_
_entity.id
_entity.type
_entity.pdbx_description
1 polymer ?
#
loop_
_entity_poly.entity_id
_entity_poly.type
_entity_poly.pdbx_seq_one_letter_code
_entity_poly.pdbx_strand_id
1 'polypeptide(L)' 'MPYLPITLSIGSNSVEVMALLDTGASVNVLPYQIGLQLGAIWEQQTVPIQYHYHAIAT' A
#
# COMPACT_ATOMS: atom_id res chain seq x y z
N MET A 1 -7.65 16.08 -11.84
CA MET A 1 -7.98 14.66 -12.10
C MET A 1 -9.16 14.27 -11.21
N PRO A 2 -10.04 13.34 -11.64
CA PRO A 2 -11.28 13.03 -10.91
C PRO A 2 -11.01 12.20 -9.66
N TYR A 3 -11.63 12.61 -8.55
CA TYR A 3 -11.70 11.81 -7.31
C TYR A 3 -13.11 11.26 -7.16
N LEU A 4 -13.21 9.99 -6.80
CA LEU A 4 -14.47 9.29 -6.60
C LEU A 4 -14.55 8.76 -5.16
N PRO A 5 -15.73 8.83 -4.52
CA PRO A 5 -15.94 8.15 -3.25
C PRO A 5 -15.90 6.64 -3.49
N ILE A 6 -15.11 5.93 -2.71
CA ILE A 6 -15.06 4.47 -2.70
C ILE A 6 -15.11 3.96 -1.26
N THR A 7 -15.63 2.76 -1.09
CA THR A 7 -15.55 2.01 0.17
C THR A 7 -14.51 0.92 0.02
N LEU A 8 -13.48 0.95 0.87
CA LEU A 8 -12.48 -0.11 0.99
C LEU A 8 -12.87 -1.02 2.15
N SER A 9 -12.67 -2.34 2.00
CA SER A 9 -12.99 -3.31 3.06
C SER A 9 -11.95 -4.41 3.16
N ILE A 10 -11.61 -4.81 4.39
CA ILE A 10 -10.81 -6.00 4.70
C ILE A 10 -11.41 -6.71 5.92
N GLY A 11 -11.83 -7.96 5.74
CA GLY A 11 -12.58 -8.70 6.77
C GLY A 11 -13.83 -7.91 7.20
N SER A 12 -13.94 -7.60 8.50
CA SER A 12 -15.03 -6.81 9.09
C SER A 12 -14.81 -5.30 9.07
N ASN A 13 -13.62 -4.83 8.68
CA ASN A 13 -13.29 -3.41 8.71
C ASN A 13 -13.59 -2.77 7.36
N SER A 14 -14.09 -1.54 7.40
CA SER A 14 -14.41 -0.77 6.19
C SER A 14 -14.14 0.71 6.41
N VAL A 15 -13.65 1.39 5.37
CA VAL A 15 -13.33 2.83 5.39
C VAL A 15 -13.78 3.45 4.07
N GLU A 16 -14.51 4.55 4.15
CA GLU A 16 -14.87 5.37 2.99
C GLU A 16 -13.76 6.40 2.73
N VAL A 17 -13.29 6.48 1.47
CA VAL A 17 -12.22 7.38 1.06
C VAL A 17 -12.51 8.00 -0.30
N MET A 18 -11.90 9.15 -0.57
CA MET A 18 -11.82 9.69 -1.93
C MET A 18 -10.59 9.13 -2.62
N ALA A 19 -10.79 8.39 -3.71
CA ALA A 19 -9.70 7.82 -4.51
C ALA A 19 -9.56 8.52 -5.85
N LEU A 20 -8.32 8.68 -6.30
CA LEU A 20 -8.00 9.18 -7.63
C LEU A 20 -8.35 8.12 -8.68
N LEU A 21 -9.19 8.45 -9.64
CA LEU A 21 -9.39 7.62 -10.83
C LEU A 21 -8.25 7.92 -11.82
N ASP A 22 -7.25 7.04 -11.85
CA ASP A 22 -6.09 7.11 -12.74
C ASP A 22 -6.04 5.89 -13.66
N THR A 23 -6.47 6.06 -14.92
CA THR A 23 -6.44 5.00 -15.93
C THR A 23 -5.02 4.74 -16.48
N GLY A 24 -4.04 5.59 -16.15
CA GLY A 24 -2.64 5.42 -16.52
C GLY A 24 -1.83 4.59 -15.52
N ALA A 25 -2.35 4.35 -14.32
CA ALA A 25 -1.69 3.54 -13.30
C ALA A 25 -1.84 2.03 -13.57
N SER A 26 -0.74 1.28 -13.47
CA SER A 26 -0.79 -0.19 -13.58
C SER A 26 -1.18 -0.89 -12.28
N VAL A 27 -1.13 -0.18 -11.15
CA VAL A 27 -1.44 -0.69 -9.81
C VAL A 27 -2.21 0.33 -9.00
N ASN A 28 -3.02 -0.16 -8.05
CA ASN A 28 -3.60 0.68 -7.02
C ASN A 28 -2.57 0.97 -5.93
N VAL A 29 -2.59 2.18 -5.39
CA VAL A 29 -1.75 2.57 -4.26
C VAL A 29 -2.67 2.81 -3.06
N LEU A 30 -2.48 2.03 -2.00
CA LEU A 30 -3.18 2.21 -0.74
C LEU A 30 -2.30 3.03 0.22
N PRO A 31 -2.73 4.21 0.68
CA PRO A 31 -1.97 4.98 1.67
C PRO A 31 -1.85 4.20 2.98
N TYR A 32 -0.65 4.22 3.59
CA TYR A 32 -0.33 3.48 4.80
C TYR A 32 -1.36 3.67 5.93
N GLN A 33 -1.73 4.93 6.22
CA GLN A 33 -2.71 5.25 7.27
C GLN A 33 -4.09 4.66 7.01
N ILE A 34 -4.53 4.59 5.73
CA ILE A 34 -5.81 3.96 5.38
C ILE A 34 -5.72 2.45 5.57
N GLY A 35 -4.59 1.85 5.21
CA GLY A 35 -4.35 0.42 5.49
C GLY A 35 -4.41 0.11 6.99
N LEU A 36 -3.84 0.97 7.85
CA LEU A 36 -3.94 0.80 9.30
C LEU A 36 -5.38 0.90 9.82
N GLN A 37 -6.18 1.85 9.31
CA GLN A 37 -7.61 1.97 9.67
C GLN A 37 -8.42 0.76 9.24
N LEU A 38 -8.06 0.17 8.09
CA LEU A 38 -8.60 -1.10 7.63
C LEU A 38 -8.12 -2.28 8.49
N GLY A 39 -7.10 -2.13 9.33
CA GLY A 39 -6.54 -3.21 10.15
C GLY A 39 -5.56 -4.10 9.39
N ALA A 40 -4.98 -3.61 8.29
CA ALA A 40 -3.86 -4.27 7.64
C ALA A 40 -2.61 -4.20 8.54
N ILE A 41 -1.85 -5.30 8.58
CA ILE A 41 -0.56 -5.37 9.28
C ILE A 41 0.53 -5.12 8.25
N TRP A 42 1.14 -3.94 8.27
CA TRP A 42 2.16 -3.53 7.29
C TRP A 42 3.57 -3.95 7.71
N GLU A 43 3.79 -4.11 9.01
CA GLU A 43 5.08 -4.38 9.64
C GLU A 43 5.51 -5.84 9.47
N GLN A 44 4.61 -6.72 9.04
CA GLN A 44 4.99 -8.04 8.56
C GLN A 44 5.64 -7.91 7.19
N GLN A 45 6.97 -7.84 7.18
CA GLN A 45 7.76 -7.89 5.97
C GLN A 45 7.54 -9.24 5.27
N THR A 46 6.77 -9.24 4.18
CA THR A 46 6.54 -10.44 3.33
C THR A 46 7.59 -10.60 2.23
N VAL A 47 8.38 -9.55 1.97
CA VAL A 47 9.39 -9.53 0.90
C VAL A 47 10.78 -9.39 1.52
N PRO A 48 11.64 -10.42 1.45
CA PRO A 48 13.03 -10.28 1.88
C PRO A 48 13.76 -9.28 0.97
N ILE A 49 14.43 -8.30 1.58
CA ILE A 49 15.31 -7.38 0.86
C ILE A 49 16.65 -8.08 0.68
N GLN A 50 17.05 -8.33 -0.57
CA GLN A 50 18.36 -8.90 -0.86
C GLN A 50 19.42 -7.80 -0.88
N TYR A 51 20.14 -7.64 0.23
CA TYR A 51 21.29 -6.74 0.30
C TYR A 51 22.51 -7.39 -0.37
N HIS A 52 23.03 -6.76 -1.44
CA HIS A 52 24.33 -7.12 -2.01
C HIS A 52 25.41 -6.17 -1.48
N TYR A 53 26.13 -6.58 -0.44
CA TYR A 53 27.34 -5.90 0.02
C TYR A 53 28.54 -6.40 -0.80
N HIS A 54 29.18 -5.49 -1.56
CA HIS A 54 30.53 -5.75 -2.07
C HIS A 54 31.53 -5.41 -0.97
N ALA A 55 32.16 -6.43 -0.39
CA ALA A 55 33.34 -6.23 0.42
C ALA A 55 34.49 -5.82 -0.51
N ILE A 56 34.94 -4.58 -0.41
CA ILE A 56 36.20 -4.15 -1.01
C ILE A 56 37.30 -4.77 -0.14
N ALA A 57 37.91 -5.86 -0.62
CA ALA A 57 39.11 -6.41 -0.02
C ALA A 57 40.23 -5.35 -0.16
N THR A 58 40.83 -4.99 0.98
CA THR A 58 41.99 -4.09 1.05
C THR A 58 43.28 -4.89 0.97
#